data_AF-A0A842UZZ1-F1
#
_entry.id   AF-A0A842UZZ1-F1
#
_cell.length_a   1.000
_cell.length_b   1.000
_cell.length_c   1.000
_cell.angle_alpha   90.00
_cell.angle_beta   90.00
_cell.angle_gamma   90.00
#
_symmetry.space_group_name_H-M   'P 1'
#
loop_
_entity.id
_entity.type
_entity.pdbx_description
1 polymer ?
#
loop_
_entity_poly.entity_id
_entity_poly.type
_entity_poly.pdbx_seq_one_letter_code
_entity_poly.pdbx_strand_id
1 'polypeptide(L)'
;MDIPLEKMAMSLVNTEYNPEQFPGLVLRLKHIGITALVFSSGKLVCTGAKSAEMVKVGVKEILKELKKIGLTTKKEPEITIQNMVASGNIHMKLNLNKLAFKLPNAEYAPETFPGLVYKVPDSHITFLLFGTGRIVCTGAKNEKEVEEAVKDLKKKIQEVIK
;
A
#
# COMPACT_ATOMS: atom_id res chain seq x y z
N MET A 1 -4.56 -24.51 -0.32
CA MET A 1 -6.00 -24.77 -0.09
C MET A 1 -6.66 -24.30 -1.35
N ASP A 2 -7.32 -25.18 -2.09
CA ASP A 2 -7.97 -24.77 -3.34
C ASP A 2 -9.29 -24.09 -3.03
N ILE A 3 -9.33 -22.76 -3.26
CA ILE A 3 -10.51 -21.94 -3.06
C ILE A 3 -11.31 -21.91 -4.38
N PRO A 4 -12.57 -22.38 -4.40
CA PRO A 4 -13.43 -22.31 -5.57
C PRO A 4 -13.93 -20.87 -5.80
N LEU A 5 -13.17 -20.08 -6.57
CA LEU A 5 -13.45 -18.66 -6.81
C LEU A 5 -14.77 -18.44 -7.54
N GLU A 6 -15.14 -19.32 -8.46
CA GLU A 6 -16.41 -19.28 -9.19
C GLU A 6 -17.60 -19.43 -8.22
N LYS A 7 -17.52 -20.42 -7.31
CA LYS A 7 -18.54 -20.63 -6.28
C LYS A 7 -18.65 -19.43 -5.35
N MET A 8 -17.51 -18.83 -4.98
CA MET A 8 -17.47 -17.60 -4.19
C MET A 8 -18.19 -16.47 -4.90
N ALA A 9 -17.87 -16.23 -6.18
CA ALA A 9 -18.44 -15.14 -6.97
C ALA A 9 -19.96 -15.27 -7.12
N MET A 10 -20.47 -16.50 -7.26
CA MET A 10 -21.91 -16.76 -7.34
C MET A 10 -22.63 -16.61 -5.99
N SER A 11 -21.93 -16.83 -4.88
CA SER A 11 -22.55 -16.86 -3.53
C SER A 11 -22.46 -15.52 -2.79
N LEU A 12 -21.49 -14.67 -3.15
CA LEU A 12 -21.20 -13.41 -2.46
C LEU A 12 -21.50 -12.23 -3.38
N VAL A 13 -22.34 -11.30 -2.93
CA VAL A 13 -22.78 -10.13 -3.72
C VAL A 13 -21.72 -9.03 -3.83
N ASN A 14 -20.70 -9.05 -2.98
CA ASN A 14 -19.65 -8.02 -2.92
C ASN A 14 -18.34 -8.47 -3.58
N THR A 15 -18.44 -9.33 -4.59
CA THR A 15 -17.30 -9.89 -5.31
C THR A 15 -17.32 -9.59 -6.80
N GLU A 16 -16.14 -9.37 -7.38
CA GLU A 16 -15.92 -9.27 -8.82
C GLU A 16 -14.90 -10.34 -9.21
N TYR A 17 -15.21 -11.18 -10.20
CA TYR A 17 -14.30 -12.22 -10.67
C TYR A 17 -14.39 -12.34 -12.19
N ASN A 18 -13.28 -12.05 -12.86
CA ASN A 18 -13.11 -12.23 -14.30
C ASN A 18 -11.70 -12.79 -14.56
N PRO A 19 -11.53 -14.12 -14.63
CA PRO A 19 -10.21 -14.75 -14.74
C PRO A 19 -9.46 -14.40 -16.02
N GLU A 20 -10.16 -13.97 -17.09
CA GLU A 20 -9.51 -13.50 -18.33
C GLU A 20 -8.80 -12.15 -18.14
N GLN A 21 -9.32 -11.29 -17.26
CA GLN A 21 -8.73 -9.98 -16.95
C GLN A 21 -7.79 -10.03 -15.74
N PHE A 22 -8.15 -10.80 -14.72
CA PHE A 22 -7.38 -10.90 -13.48
C PHE A 22 -7.61 -12.26 -12.80
N PRO A 23 -6.55 -13.01 -12.44
CA PRO A 23 -6.67 -14.38 -11.93
C PRO A 23 -7.24 -14.50 -10.51
N GLY A 24 -7.41 -13.40 -9.78
CA GLY A 24 -7.96 -13.39 -8.44
C GLY A 24 -9.40 -12.88 -8.39
N LEU A 25 -10.15 -13.28 -7.37
CA LEU A 25 -11.45 -12.70 -7.03
C LEU A 25 -11.24 -11.45 -6.19
N VAL A 26 -11.90 -10.35 -6.57
CA VAL A 26 -11.90 -9.09 -5.81
C VAL A 26 -13.09 -9.11 -4.85
N LEU A 27 -12.84 -9.09 -3.55
CA LEU A 27 -13.85 -9.01 -2.49
C LEU A 27 -13.79 -7.63 -1.84
N ARG A 28 -14.91 -6.89 -1.83
CA ARG A 28 -14.97 -5.53 -1.27
C ARG A 28 -15.73 -5.49 0.05
N LEU A 29 -15.04 -5.19 1.14
CA LEU A 29 -15.62 -4.96 2.47
C LEU A 29 -15.86 -3.46 2.67
N LYS A 30 -16.87 -2.92 1.98
CA LYS A 30 -17.16 -1.47 1.92
C LYS A 30 -17.30 -0.82 3.30
N HIS A 31 -17.89 -1.52 4.27
CA HIS A 31 -18.17 -1.01 5.61
C HIS A 31 -16.90 -0.73 6.45
N ILE A 32 -15.75 -1.33 6.12
CA ILE A 32 -14.44 -1.06 6.75
C ILE A 32 -13.40 -0.50 5.78
N GLY A 33 -13.78 -0.23 4.53
CA GLY A 33 -12.87 0.33 3.51
C GLY A 33 -11.74 -0.61 3.08
N ILE A 34 -11.92 -1.94 3.20
CA ILE A 34 -10.92 -2.93 2.80
C ILE A 34 -11.33 -3.60 1.49
N THR A 35 -10.35 -3.75 0.58
CA THR A 35 -10.48 -4.62 -0.59
C THR A 35 -9.51 -5.78 -0.44
N ALA A 36 -10.00 -6.99 -0.68
CA ALA A 36 -9.22 -8.20 -0.65
C ALA A 36 -9.17 -8.84 -2.04
N LEU A 37 -7.98 -9.28 -2.45
CA LEU A 37 -7.79 -10.13 -3.61
C LEU A 37 -7.62 -11.57 -3.10
N VAL A 38 -8.52 -12.44 -3.51
CA VAL A 38 -8.56 -13.86 -3.13
C VAL A 38 -8.07 -14.68 -4.30
N PHE A 39 -7.00 -15.45 -4.10
CA PHE A 39 -6.47 -16.34 -5.13
C PHE A 39 -6.90 -17.78 -4.85
N SER A 40 -7.04 -18.58 -5.90
CA SER A 40 -7.41 -20.00 -5.83
C SER A 40 -6.45 -20.81 -4.95
N SER A 41 -5.18 -20.40 -4.84
CA SER A 41 -4.17 -21.01 -3.96
C SER A 41 -4.44 -20.86 -2.45
N GLY A 42 -5.36 -19.95 -2.08
CA GLY A 42 -5.60 -19.54 -0.70
C GLY A 42 -4.83 -18.30 -0.26
N LYS A 43 -3.97 -17.74 -1.13
CA LYS A 43 -3.32 -16.45 -0.85
C LYS A 43 -4.36 -15.33 -0.83
N LEU A 44 -4.24 -14.45 0.17
CA LEU A 44 -5.06 -13.25 0.32
C LEU A 44 -4.16 -12.02 0.27
N VAL A 45 -4.55 -11.00 -0.50
CA VAL A 45 -3.91 -9.68 -0.49
C VAL A 45 -4.95 -8.65 -0.06
N CYS A 46 -4.72 -7.99 1.08
CA CYS A 46 -5.63 -6.98 1.62
C CYS A 46 -5.04 -5.58 1.40
N THR A 47 -5.85 -4.65 0.92
CA THR A 47 -5.49 -3.23 0.74
C THR A 47 -6.56 -2.31 1.33
N GLY A 48 -6.18 -1.07 1.64
CA GLY A 48 -7.07 -0.03 2.18
C GLY A 48 -7.09 0.10 3.71
N ALA A 49 -6.53 -0.88 4.43
CA ALA A 49 -6.38 -0.79 5.89
C ALA A 49 -5.42 0.34 6.28
N LYS A 50 -5.77 1.09 7.33
CA LYS A 50 -4.98 2.21 7.86
C LYS A 50 -4.14 1.85 9.10
N SER A 51 -4.28 0.63 9.62
CA SER A 51 -3.49 0.12 10.75
C SER A 51 -3.37 -1.40 10.68
N ALA A 52 -2.42 -1.96 11.42
CA ALA A 52 -2.24 -3.41 11.52
C ALA A 52 -3.46 -4.10 12.18
N GLU A 53 -4.12 -3.45 13.12
CA GLU A 53 -5.33 -3.93 13.78
C GLU A 53 -6.49 -4.03 12.77
N MET A 54 -6.64 -3.02 11.90
CA MET A 54 -7.65 -3.03 10.84
C MET A 54 -7.40 -4.15 9.83
N VAL A 55 -6.14 -4.50 9.54
CA VAL A 55 -5.82 -5.68 8.72
C VAL A 55 -6.35 -6.95 9.39
N LYS A 56 -6.13 -7.13 10.70
CA LYS A 56 -6.63 -8.30 11.45
C LYS A 56 -8.17 -8.37 11.42
N VAL A 57 -8.85 -7.24 11.57
CA VAL A 57 -10.31 -7.17 11.45
C VAL A 57 -10.77 -7.55 10.03
N GLY A 58 -10.13 -7.00 9.01
CA GLY A 58 -10.42 -7.33 7.61
C GLY A 58 -10.26 -8.81 7.31
N VAL A 59 -9.16 -9.41 7.74
CA VAL A 59 -8.92 -10.86 7.58
C VAL A 59 -10.00 -11.68 8.28
N LYS A 60 -10.41 -11.30 9.49
CA LYS A 60 -11.52 -11.98 10.20
C LYS A 60 -12.84 -11.91 9.44
N GLU A 61 -13.18 -10.76 8.86
CA GLU A 61 -14.39 -10.61 8.04
C GLU A 61 -14.32 -11.46 6.77
N ILE A 62 -13.17 -11.50 6.08
CA ILE A 62 -12.97 -12.37 4.91
C ILE A 62 -13.18 -13.85 5.29
N LEU A 63 -12.61 -14.29 6.42
CA LEU A 63 -12.79 -15.65 6.92
C LEU A 63 -14.26 -15.96 7.24
N LYS A 64 -15.04 -14.98 7.72
CA LYS A 64 -16.49 -15.16 7.93
C LYS A 64 -17.22 -15.36 6.60
N GLU A 65 -16.90 -14.60 5.56
CA GLU A 65 -17.49 -14.79 4.23
C GLU A 65 -17.14 -16.16 3.64
N LEU A 66 -15.88 -16.60 3.79
CA LEU A 66 -15.46 -17.95 3.37
C LEU A 66 -16.22 -19.05 4.11
N LYS A 67 -16.48 -18.88 5.41
CA LYS A 67 -17.27 -19.85 6.20
C LYS A 67 -18.70 -20.00 5.68
N LYS A 68 -19.34 -18.93 5.20
CA LYS A 68 -20.72 -18.97 4.67
C LYS A 68 -20.89 -19.92 3.48
N ILE A 69 -19.81 -20.15 2.72
CA ILE A 69 -19.82 -21.04 1.54
C ILE A 69 -19.23 -22.43 1.81
N GLY A 70 -18.99 -22.75 3.09
CA GLY A 70 -18.46 -24.02 3.56
C GLY A 70 -16.94 -24.13 3.55
N LEU A 71 -16.21 -23.02 3.34
CA LEU A 71 -14.75 -23.02 3.39
C LEU A 71 -14.27 -22.68 4.80
N THR A 72 -13.68 -23.66 5.47
CA THR A 72 -13.08 -23.48 6.81
C THR A 72 -11.57 -23.63 6.76
N THR A 73 -10.85 -22.68 7.36
CA THR A 73 -9.40 -22.78 7.53
C THR A 73 -9.06 -23.61 8.76
N LYS A 74 -8.05 -24.48 8.67
CA LYS A 74 -7.59 -25.33 9.79
C LYS A 74 -6.68 -24.58 10.78
N LYS A 75 -6.09 -23.47 10.36
CA LYS A 75 -5.16 -22.64 11.13
C LYS A 75 -5.53 -21.17 10.98
N GLU A 76 -5.12 -20.36 11.94
CA GLU A 76 -5.15 -18.91 11.77
C GLU A 76 -4.20 -18.51 10.63
N PRO A 77 -4.60 -17.58 9.76
CA PRO A 77 -3.74 -17.12 8.68
C PRO A 77 -2.57 -16.30 9.23
N GLU A 78 -1.39 -16.54 8.68
CA GLU A 78 -0.24 -15.67 8.91
C GLU A 78 -0.45 -14.34 8.15
N ILE A 79 -0.26 -13.22 8.86
CA ILE A 79 -0.42 -11.88 8.30
C ILE A 79 0.95 -11.24 8.20
N THR A 80 1.36 -10.91 6.98
CA THR A 80 2.63 -10.22 6.71
C THR A 80 2.35 -8.90 6.00
N ILE A 81 2.85 -7.79 6.55
CA ILE A 81 2.77 -6.49 5.90
C ILE A 81 3.74 -6.48 4.71
N GLN A 82 3.20 -6.25 3.51
CA GLN A 82 3.98 -6.22 2.27
C GLN A 82 4.43 -4.79 1.90
N ASN A 83 3.58 -3.80 2.18
CA ASN A 83 3.84 -2.40 1.88
C ASN A 83 2.99 -1.50 2.78
N MET A 84 3.58 -0.40 3.24
CA MET A 84 2.93 0.71 3.91
C MET A 84 3.09 1.97 3.07
N VAL A 85 2.00 2.73 2.96
CA VAL A 85 2.01 4.06 2.35
C VAL A 85 1.69 5.06 3.45
N ALA A 86 2.63 5.96 3.72
CA ALA A 86 2.47 7.04 4.67
C ALA A 86 2.42 8.38 3.95
N SER A 87 1.58 9.29 4.42
CA SER A 87 1.53 10.66 3.92
C SER A 87 1.81 11.62 5.06
N GLY A 88 2.46 12.74 4.77
CA GLY A 88 2.85 13.71 5.78
C GLY A 88 3.13 15.08 5.19
N ASN A 89 3.56 16.00 6.05
CA ASN A 89 3.98 17.33 5.65
C ASN A 89 5.26 17.70 6.42
N ILE A 90 6.26 18.17 5.71
CA ILE A 90 7.52 18.65 6.31
C ILE A 90 7.47 20.14 6.68
N HIS A 91 6.32 20.79 6.44
CA HIS A 91 5.98 22.17 6.79
C HIS A 91 6.96 23.21 6.24
N MET A 92 7.48 22.97 5.03
CA MET A 92 8.35 23.90 4.30
C MET A 92 8.01 23.89 2.80
N LYS A 93 8.10 25.04 2.14
CA LYS A 93 7.98 25.11 0.68
C LYS A 93 9.25 24.52 0.04
N LEU A 94 9.05 23.68 -0.96
CA LEU A 94 10.15 23.01 -1.66
C LEU A 94 10.33 23.57 -3.06
N ASN A 95 11.56 23.94 -3.41
CA ASN A 95 11.93 24.17 -4.80
C ASN A 95 12.31 22.82 -5.43
N LEU A 96 11.35 22.19 -6.11
CA LEU A 96 11.52 20.86 -6.70
C LEU A 96 12.62 20.82 -7.77
N ASN A 97 12.81 21.90 -8.54
CA ASN A 97 13.92 21.99 -9.51
C ASN A 97 15.28 21.94 -8.81
N LYS A 98 15.46 22.71 -7.72
CA LYS A 98 16.71 22.70 -6.93
C LYS A 98 16.96 21.31 -6.32
N LEU A 99 15.92 20.67 -5.80
CA LEU A 99 16.02 19.33 -5.23
C LEU A 99 16.39 18.28 -6.29
N ALA A 100 15.75 18.31 -7.46
CA ALA A 100 16.05 17.39 -8.56
C ALA A 100 17.52 17.52 -9.02
N PHE A 101 18.03 18.74 -9.06
CA PHE A 101 19.44 18.98 -9.42
C PHE A 101 20.44 18.49 -8.36
N LYS A 102 20.07 18.54 -7.08
CA LYS A 102 20.99 18.26 -5.96
C LYS A 102 20.87 16.84 -5.39
N LEU A 103 19.74 16.18 -5.59
CA LEU A 103 19.50 14.81 -5.15
C LEU A 103 19.69 13.86 -6.35
N PRO A 104 20.73 13.01 -6.37
CA PRO A 104 21.08 12.22 -7.55
C PRO A 104 20.02 11.19 -7.98
N ASN A 105 19.17 10.75 -7.04
CA ASN A 105 18.09 9.78 -7.30
C ASN A 105 16.70 10.44 -7.33
N ALA A 106 16.67 11.75 -7.61
CA ALA A 106 15.44 12.50 -7.77
C ALA A 106 15.08 12.66 -9.24
N GLU A 107 13.84 12.33 -9.58
CA GLU A 107 13.25 12.50 -10.89
C GLU A 107 12.11 13.53 -10.79
N TYR A 108 12.18 14.60 -11.56
CA TYR A 108 11.14 15.64 -11.60
C TYR A 108 10.81 16.01 -13.04
N ALA A 109 9.58 15.69 -13.45
CA ALA A 109 9.05 15.96 -14.78
C ALA A 109 7.62 16.54 -14.65
N PRO A 110 7.48 17.87 -14.37
CA PRO A 110 6.20 18.48 -14.01
C PRO A 110 5.10 18.32 -15.08
N GLU A 111 5.48 18.23 -16.35
CA GLU A 111 4.56 17.98 -17.47
C GLU A 111 3.87 16.62 -17.38
N THR A 112 4.53 15.62 -16.77
CA THR A 112 4.03 14.26 -16.64
C THR A 112 3.48 13.99 -15.24
N PHE A 113 4.13 14.53 -14.20
CA PHE A 113 3.74 14.34 -12.80
C PHE A 113 4.11 15.57 -11.95
N PRO A 114 3.17 16.13 -11.16
CA PRO A 114 3.38 17.38 -10.43
C PRO A 114 4.33 17.28 -9.22
N GLY A 115 4.73 16.08 -8.82
CA GLY A 115 5.64 15.83 -7.70
C GLY A 115 7.03 15.43 -8.16
N LEU A 116 8.02 15.57 -7.28
CA LEU A 116 9.35 14.98 -7.45
C LEU A 116 9.33 13.57 -6.86
N VAL A 117 9.81 12.59 -7.63
CA VAL A 117 10.00 11.21 -7.19
C VAL A 117 11.43 11.07 -6.69
N TYR A 118 11.62 10.72 -5.42
CA TYR A 118 12.94 10.49 -4.84
C TYR A 118 13.06 9.05 -4.36
N LYS A 119 13.94 8.27 -4.99
CA LYS A 119 14.25 6.89 -4.59
C LYS A 119 15.39 6.91 -3.57
N VAL A 120 15.13 6.39 -2.37
CA VAL A 120 16.16 6.31 -1.33
C VAL A 120 17.23 5.31 -1.79
N PRO A 121 18.52 5.70 -1.86
CA PRO A 121 19.59 4.76 -2.21
C PRO A 121 19.58 3.52 -1.31
N ASP A 122 19.86 2.36 -1.90
CA ASP A 122 19.97 1.07 -1.20
C ASP A 122 18.75 0.68 -0.35
N SER A 123 17.57 1.18 -0.72
CA SER A 123 16.31 0.93 -0.02
C SER A 123 15.15 0.76 -1.00
N HIS A 124 14.10 0.05 -0.57
CA HIS A 124 12.85 -0.07 -1.31
C HIS A 124 11.94 1.16 -1.17
N ILE A 125 12.37 2.15 -0.37
CA ILE A 125 11.57 3.33 -0.05
C ILE A 125 11.64 4.37 -1.18
N THR A 126 10.47 4.87 -1.56
CA THR A 126 10.31 5.98 -2.50
C THR A 126 9.49 7.08 -1.86
N PHE A 127 9.95 8.31 -2.04
CA PHE A 127 9.22 9.52 -1.67
C PHE A 127 8.62 10.21 -2.89
N LEU A 128 7.40 10.70 -2.75
CA LEU A 128 6.82 11.73 -3.61
C LEU A 128 6.84 13.04 -2.84
N LEU A 129 7.54 14.04 -3.35
CA LEU A 129 7.65 15.37 -2.75
C LEU A 129 6.87 16.38 -3.57
N PHE A 130 6.09 17.24 -2.91
CA PHE A 130 5.34 18.29 -3.56
C PHE A 130 5.86 19.66 -3.14
N GLY A 131 5.79 20.66 -4.02
CA GLY A 131 6.28 22.03 -3.74
C GLY A 131 5.64 22.67 -2.49
N THR A 132 4.46 22.19 -2.09
CA THR A 132 3.74 22.60 -0.87
C THR A 132 4.35 22.07 0.44
N GLY A 133 5.34 21.18 0.37
CA GLY A 133 5.89 20.48 1.54
C GLY A 133 5.13 19.20 1.92
N ARG A 134 4.08 18.84 1.19
CA ARG A 134 3.46 17.52 1.34
C ARG A 134 4.43 16.44 0.84
N ILE A 135 4.43 15.31 1.54
CA ILE A 135 5.22 14.14 1.19
C ILE A 135 4.35 12.88 1.23
N VAL A 136 4.68 11.92 0.36
CA VAL A 136 4.17 10.54 0.43
C VAL A 136 5.37 9.61 0.45
N CYS A 137 5.41 8.69 1.40
CA CYS A 137 6.40 7.65 1.55
C CYS A 137 5.74 6.30 1.23
N THR A 138 6.34 5.52 0.33
CA THR A 138 5.88 4.16 -0.01
C THR A 138 7.07 3.20 -0.06
N GLY A 139 6.82 1.91 0.11
CA GLY A 139 7.82 0.84 0.05
C GLY A 139 8.27 0.31 1.40
N ALA A 140 7.91 0.99 2.50
CA ALA A 140 8.22 0.56 3.85
C ALA A 140 7.37 -0.65 4.26
N LYS A 141 7.89 -1.51 5.13
CA LYS A 141 7.18 -2.70 5.65
C LYS A 141 6.72 -2.56 7.11
N ASN A 142 7.18 -1.52 7.79
CA ASN A 142 6.81 -1.21 9.17
C ASN A 142 6.91 0.31 9.41
N GLU A 143 6.34 0.78 10.53
CA GLU A 143 6.30 2.20 10.88
C GLU A 143 7.70 2.79 11.13
N LYS A 144 8.60 2.00 11.73
CA LYS A 144 9.97 2.43 12.04
C LYS A 144 10.74 2.80 10.76
N GLU A 145 10.63 1.99 9.71
CA GLU A 145 11.23 2.30 8.40
C GLU A 145 10.72 3.62 7.82
N VAL A 146 9.42 3.92 7.98
CA VAL A 146 8.84 5.19 7.55
C VAL A 146 9.45 6.35 8.35
N GLU A 147 9.52 6.23 9.67
CA GLU A 147 10.07 7.27 10.55
C GLU A 147 11.54 7.58 10.25
N GLU A 148 12.36 6.54 10.11
CA GLU A 148 13.78 6.66 9.77
C GLU A 148 13.97 7.32 8.40
N ALA A 149 13.22 6.87 7.39
CA ALA A 149 13.30 7.43 6.05
C ALA A 149 12.87 8.90 6.00
N VAL A 150 11.80 9.28 6.71
CA VAL A 150 11.34 10.69 6.79
C VAL A 150 12.37 11.55 7.49
N LYS A 151 12.99 11.05 8.56
CA LYS A 151 14.05 11.75 9.29
C LYS A 151 15.26 12.02 8.41
N ASP A 152 15.70 11.04 7.63
CA ASP A 152 16.85 11.18 6.75
C ASP A 152 16.55 12.05 5.52
N LEU A 153 15.34 11.94 4.96
CA LEU A 153 14.87 12.86 3.93
C LEU A 153 14.94 14.31 4.41
N LYS A 154 14.45 14.60 5.62
CA LYS A 154 14.44 15.96 6.19
C LYS A 154 15.85 16.53 6.30
N LYS A 155 16.83 15.73 6.74
CA LYS A 155 18.24 16.15 6.81
C LYS A 155 18.78 16.50 5.42
N LYS A 156 18.58 15.62 4.43
CA LYS A 156 19.04 15.84 3.05
C LYS A 156 18.42 17.10 2.45
N ILE A 157 17.12 17.33 2.66
CA ILE A 157 16.45 18.56 2.20
C ILE A 157 17.06 19.80 2.88
N GLN A 158 17.33 19.76 4.18
CA GLN A 158 17.95 20.89 4.90
C GLN A 158 19.36 21.20 4.40
N GLU A 159 20.15 20.18 4.06
CA GLU A 159 21.49 20.35 3.45
C GLU A 159 21.42 21.00 2.07
N VAL A 160 20.39 20.70 1.29
CA VAL A 160 20.18 21.29 -0.04
C VAL A 160 19.63 22.72 0.02
N ILE A 161 18.84 23.04 1.05
CA ILE A 161 18.22 24.37 1.19
C ILE A 161 19.20 25.40 1.75
N LYS A 162 20.19 24.99 2.56
CA LYS A 162 21.35 25.83 2.89
C LYS A 162 22.04 26.34 1.62
#